data_AF-A0AAP9MJA3-F1
#
_entry.id   AF-A0AAP9MJA3-F1
#
_cell.length_a   1.000
_cell.length_b   1.000
_cell.length_c   1.000
_cell.angle_alpha   90.00
_cell.angle_beta   90.00
_cell.angle_gamma   90.00
#
_symmetry.space_group_name_H-M   'P 1'
#
loop_
_entity.id
_entity.type
_entity.pdbx_description
1 polymer ?
#
loop_
_entity_poly.entity_id
_entity_poly.type
_entity_poly.pdbx_seq_one_letter_code
_entity_poly.pdbx_strand_id
1 'polypeptide(L)'
;MRRKREEIASPEATQRLRAIWDAKKRELKLTQELAAELMGFEAQSAVSHYLNGKAPLNTDAALKFAVLLRVKPEELRPDLADLMNYVRSSGTYDESFEGEGWRMVNKQQADLLDLFDILPESEKAKLIERLKGQNELYKEAFENMLAAQKRMKK
;
A
#
# COMPACT_ATOMS: atom_id res chain seq x y z
N MET A 1 12.64 -33.06 12.10
CA MET A 1 12.33 -32.72 10.69
C MET A 1 12.52 -31.22 10.51
N ARG A 2 13.47 -30.80 9.67
CA ARG A 2 13.78 -29.38 9.42
C ARG A 2 12.58 -28.74 8.73
N ARG A 3 11.99 -27.69 9.32
CA ARG A 3 10.94 -26.89 8.67
C ARG A 3 11.45 -26.48 7.30
N LYS A 4 10.69 -26.83 6.26
CA LYS A 4 10.98 -26.53 4.86
C LYS A 4 11.32 -25.04 4.79
N ARG A 5 12.57 -24.75 4.44
CA ARG A 5 13.10 -23.41 4.21
C ARG A 5 12.04 -22.65 3.42
N GLU A 6 11.48 -21.59 4.00
CA GLU A 6 10.60 -20.67 3.26
C GLU A 6 11.26 -20.43 1.91
N GLU A 7 10.53 -20.67 0.82
CA GLU A 7 11.04 -20.42 -0.52
C GLU A 7 11.53 -18.97 -0.58
N ILE A 8 12.85 -18.84 -0.61
CA ILE A 8 13.55 -17.57 -0.68
C ILE A 8 13.11 -16.96 -2.00
N ALA A 9 12.32 -15.90 -1.96
CA ALA A 9 11.83 -15.27 -3.18
C ALA A 9 12.99 -14.87 -4.09
N SER A 10 12.78 -15.04 -5.39
CA SER A 10 13.82 -14.82 -6.39
C SER A 10 14.27 -13.35 -6.42
N PRO A 11 15.47 -13.05 -6.93
CA PRO A 11 15.90 -11.67 -7.18
C PRO A 11 14.90 -10.87 -8.03
N GLU A 12 14.08 -11.52 -8.85
CA GLU A 12 13.03 -10.88 -9.66
C GLU A 12 11.90 -10.31 -8.79
N ALA A 13 11.52 -10.98 -7.69
CA ALA A 13 10.48 -10.49 -6.78
C ALA A 13 10.91 -9.18 -6.11
N THR A 14 12.19 -9.08 -5.72
CA THR A 14 12.79 -7.83 -5.23
C THR A 14 12.75 -6.73 -6.29
N GLN A 15 13.05 -7.06 -7.56
CA GLN A 15 13.02 -6.08 -8.66
C GLN A 15 11.60 -5.57 -8.91
N ARG A 16 10.59 -6.45 -8.93
CA ARG A 16 9.17 -6.09 -9.06
C ARG A 16 8.72 -5.19 -7.91
N LEU A 17 9.03 -5.58 -6.67
CA LEU A 17 8.74 -4.76 -5.50
C LEU A 17 9.35 -3.38 -5.62
N ARG A 18 10.63 -3.30 -6.00
CA ARG A 18 11.32 -2.03 -6.14
C ARG A 18 10.69 -1.14 -7.22
N ALA A 19 10.34 -1.72 -8.37
CA ALA A 19 9.68 -1.01 -9.45
C ALA A 19 8.30 -0.45 -9.03
N ILE A 20 7.47 -1.28 -8.40
CA ILE A 20 6.14 -0.87 -7.92
C ILE A 20 6.25 0.19 -6.81
N TRP A 21 7.19 0.01 -5.88
CA TRP A 21 7.48 1.00 -4.84
C TRP A 21 7.84 2.36 -5.45
N ASP A 22 8.76 2.40 -6.41
CA ASP A 22 9.19 3.64 -7.02
C ASP A 22 8.07 4.33 -7.82
N ALA A 23 7.18 3.55 -8.45
CA ALA A 23 6.00 4.06 -9.14
C ALA A 23 4.97 4.67 -8.17
N LYS A 24 4.68 3.99 -7.05
CA LYS A 24 3.54 4.33 -6.18
C LYS A 24 3.86 5.18 -4.95
N LYS A 25 5.11 5.18 -4.46
CA LYS A 25 5.47 5.85 -3.19
C LYS A 25 5.10 7.34 -3.15
N ARG A 26 5.14 8.04 -4.30
CA ARG A 26 4.81 9.48 -4.38
C ARG A 26 3.31 9.72 -4.29
N GLU A 27 2.53 8.93 -5.03
CA GLU A 27 1.07 8.98 -5.02
C GLU A 27 0.52 8.63 -3.63
N LEU A 28 1.07 7.57 -3.02
CA LEU A 28 0.67 7.07 -1.71
C LEU A 28 1.31 7.84 -0.54
N LYS A 29 2.12 8.86 -0.82
CA LYS A 29 2.86 9.68 0.18
C LYS A 29 3.65 8.82 1.17
N LEU A 30 4.27 7.74 0.70
CA LEU A 30 5.01 6.78 1.51
C LEU A 30 6.49 7.15 1.67
N THR A 31 6.96 7.17 2.91
CA THR A 31 8.38 7.04 3.26
C THR A 31 8.68 5.61 3.71
N GLN A 32 9.96 5.20 3.75
CA GLN A 32 10.30 3.86 4.26
C GLN A 32 9.95 3.70 5.74
N GLU A 33 10.08 4.77 6.53
CA GLU A 33 9.71 4.81 7.95
C GLU A 33 8.20 4.64 8.13
N LEU A 34 7.39 5.43 7.41
CA LEU A 34 5.93 5.33 7.45
C LEU A 34 5.46 3.96 6.96
N ALA A 35 6.10 3.41 5.92
CA ALA A 35 5.79 2.08 5.44
C ALA A 35 6.11 0.98 6.47
N ALA A 36 7.23 1.10 7.19
CA ALA A 36 7.58 0.17 8.26
C ALA A 36 6.54 0.22 9.39
N GLU A 37 6.13 1.42 9.80
CA GLU A 37 5.10 1.64 10.81
C GLU A 37 3.75 1.05 10.38
N LEU A 38 3.28 1.38 9.18
CA LEU A 38 2.00 0.91 8.65
C LEU A 38 1.94 -0.62 8.47
N MET A 39 3.08 -1.26 8.16
CA MET A 39 3.17 -2.73 8.04
C MET A 39 3.48 -3.42 9.38
N GLY A 40 3.65 -2.67 10.47
CA GLY A 40 3.95 -3.20 11.80
C GLY A 40 5.33 -3.84 11.90
N PHE A 41 6.32 -3.37 11.13
CA PHE A 41 7.69 -3.83 11.28
C PHE A 41 8.36 -3.18 12.50
N GLU A 42 8.96 -4.01 13.35
CA GLU A 42 9.68 -3.54 14.56
C GLU A 42 10.93 -2.72 14.22
N ALA A 43 11.56 -3.00 13.08
CA ALA A 43 12.78 -2.34 12.64
C ALA A 43 12.49 -1.32 11.52
N GLN A 44 12.91 -0.06 11.74
CA GLN A 44 12.81 1.02 10.75
C GLN A 44 13.57 0.70 9.44
N SER A 45 14.61 -0.14 9.49
CA SER A 45 15.40 -0.55 8.32
C SER A 45 14.77 -1.70 7.51
N ALA A 46 13.69 -2.32 8.00
CA ALA A 46 13.11 -3.52 7.39
C ALA A 46 12.71 -3.29 5.92
N VAL A 47 12.07 -2.16 5.63
CA VAL A 47 11.65 -1.82 4.26
C VAL A 47 12.84 -1.71 3.31
N SER A 48 13.92 -1.07 3.74
CA SER A 48 15.15 -0.94 2.95
C SER A 48 15.79 -2.30 2.66
N HIS A 49 15.72 -3.25 3.59
CA HIS A 49 16.26 -4.60 3.36
C HIS A 49 15.53 -5.35 2.26
N TYR A 50 14.19 -5.26 2.20
CA TYR A 50 13.41 -5.88 1.13
C TYR A 50 13.65 -5.18 -0.22
N LEU A 51 13.63 -3.84 -0.24
CA LEU A 51 13.81 -3.05 -1.48
C LEU A 51 15.18 -3.22 -2.12
N ASN A 52 16.20 -3.55 -1.32
CA ASN A 52 17.57 -3.76 -1.78
C ASN A 52 17.95 -5.25 -1.86
N GLY A 53 17.02 -6.17 -1.64
CA GLY A 53 17.26 -7.61 -1.72
C GLY A 53 18.17 -8.18 -0.63
N LYS A 54 18.38 -7.43 0.47
CA LYS A 54 19.10 -7.94 1.65
C LYS A 54 18.24 -8.93 2.45
N ALA A 55 16.92 -8.78 2.38
CA ALA A 55 15.95 -9.73 2.90
C ALA A 55 15.11 -10.29 1.74
N PRO A 56 14.94 -11.61 1.64
CA PRO A 56 14.10 -12.20 0.60
C PRO A 56 12.63 -11.87 0.85
N LEU A 57 11.89 -11.58 -0.21
CA LEU A 57 10.46 -11.24 -0.13
C LEU A 57 9.60 -12.47 0.18
N ASN A 58 9.56 -12.89 1.43
CA ASN A 58 8.72 -14.01 1.87
C ASN A 58 7.22 -13.69 1.70
N THR A 59 6.36 -14.69 1.92
CA THR A 59 4.92 -14.56 1.66
C THR A 59 4.27 -13.50 2.53
N ASP A 60 4.60 -13.44 3.83
CA ASP A 60 4.09 -12.41 4.75
C ASP A 60 4.45 -10.99 4.28
N ALA A 61 5.73 -10.76 3.96
CA ALA A 61 6.19 -9.47 3.46
C ALA A 61 5.54 -9.13 2.11
N ALA A 62 5.42 -10.09 1.19
CA ALA A 62 4.74 -9.88 -0.10
C ALA A 62 3.29 -9.44 0.08
N LEU A 63 2.55 -10.07 0.99
CA LEU A 63 1.16 -9.67 1.30
C LEU A 63 1.10 -8.29 1.93
N LYS A 64 1.97 -7.98 2.90
CA LYS A 64 2.04 -6.65 3.54
C LYS A 64 2.35 -5.54 2.54
N PHE A 65 3.34 -5.76 1.68
CA PHE A 65 3.69 -4.81 0.61
C PHE A 65 2.57 -4.67 -0.42
N ALA A 66 1.88 -5.76 -0.79
CA ALA A 66 0.75 -5.73 -1.72
C ALA A 66 -0.38 -4.85 -1.19
N VAL A 67 -0.75 -5.01 0.09
CA VAL A 67 -1.75 -4.16 0.76
C VAL A 67 -1.29 -2.71 0.80
N LEU A 68 -0.05 -2.45 1.24
CA LEU A 68 0.49 -1.10 1.35
C LEU A 68 0.54 -0.37 0.00
N LEU A 69 0.99 -1.07 -1.05
CA LEU A 69 1.17 -0.53 -2.40
C LEU A 69 -0.11 -0.61 -3.24
N ARG A 70 -1.20 -1.18 -2.72
CA ARG A 70 -2.46 -1.35 -3.44
C ARG A 70 -2.25 -2.03 -4.79
N VAL A 71 -1.60 -3.19 -4.75
CA VAL A 71 -1.35 -4.08 -5.90
C VAL A 71 -1.67 -5.51 -5.50
N LYS A 72 -1.82 -6.40 -6.48
CA LYS A 72 -2.00 -7.81 -6.16
C LYS A 72 -0.71 -8.42 -5.60
N PRO A 73 -0.78 -9.39 -4.68
CA PRO A 73 0.40 -10.15 -4.27
C PRO A 73 1.12 -10.80 -5.44
N GLU A 74 0.37 -11.25 -6.46
CA GLU A 74 0.93 -11.90 -7.66
C GLU A 74 1.77 -10.95 -8.53
N GLU A 75 1.54 -9.64 -8.45
CA GLU A 75 2.38 -8.65 -9.14
C GLU A 75 3.79 -8.57 -8.53
N LEU A 76 3.90 -8.84 -7.23
CA LEU A 76 5.18 -8.95 -6.52
C LEU A 76 5.77 -10.36 -6.65
N ARG A 77 4.93 -11.39 -6.53
CA ARG A 77 5.29 -12.80 -6.54
C ARG A 77 4.28 -13.64 -7.32
N PRO A 78 4.52 -13.90 -8.61
CA PRO A 78 3.58 -14.65 -9.47
C PRO A 78 3.26 -16.05 -8.95
N ASP A 79 4.17 -16.66 -8.22
CA ASP A 79 4.01 -17.97 -7.59
C ASP A 79 2.90 -18.00 -6.52
N LEU A 80 2.46 -16.84 -6.02
CA LEU A 80 1.32 -16.75 -5.10
C LEU A 80 -0.04 -16.85 -5.79
N ALA A 81 -0.09 -16.89 -7.13
CA ALA A 81 -1.36 -16.85 -7.87
C ALA A 81 -2.32 -17.98 -7.50
N ASP A 82 -1.85 -19.22 -7.46
CA ASP A 82 -2.70 -20.37 -7.13
C ASP A 82 -3.22 -20.30 -5.68
N LEU A 83 -2.35 -19.91 -4.76
CA LEU A 83 -2.72 -19.70 -3.35
C LEU A 83 -3.80 -18.62 -3.21
N MET A 84 -3.62 -17.51 -3.91
CA MET A 84 -4.55 -16.39 -3.83
C MET A 84 -5.87 -16.68 -4.54
N ASN A 85 -5.86 -17.42 -5.65
CA ASN A 85 -7.06 -17.89 -6.32
C ASN A 85 -7.88 -18.82 -5.41
N TYR A 86 -7.21 -19.71 -4.68
CA TYR A 86 -7.86 -20.57 -3.69
C TYR A 86 -8.55 -19.77 -2.58
N VAL A 87 -7.87 -18.77 -2.02
CA VAL A 87 -8.42 -17.91 -0.97
C VAL A 87 -9.59 -17.05 -1.47
N ARG A 88 -9.53 -16.57 -2.72
CA ARG A 88 -10.57 -15.68 -3.28
C ARG A 88 -11.91 -16.38 -3.53
N SER A 89 -11.93 -17.70 -3.71
CA SER A 89 -13.13 -18.58 -3.82
C SER A 89 -14.30 -18.15 -4.73
N SER A 90 -14.20 -17.08 -5.53
CA SER A 90 -15.29 -16.59 -6.39
C SER A 90 -14.98 -16.56 -7.90
N GLY A 91 -13.78 -16.94 -8.35
CA GLY A 91 -13.47 -17.17 -9.78
C GLY A 91 -13.52 -15.95 -10.71
N THR A 92 -14.05 -14.81 -10.26
CA THR A 92 -14.05 -13.54 -11.00
C THR A 92 -13.46 -12.44 -10.13
N TYR A 93 -12.30 -11.96 -10.57
CA TYR A 93 -11.56 -10.87 -9.94
C TYR A 93 -11.94 -9.54 -10.61
N ASP A 94 -12.17 -8.51 -9.80
CA ASP A 94 -12.33 -7.12 -10.22
C ASP A 94 -10.98 -6.38 -10.10
N GLU A 95 -10.52 -5.76 -11.18
CA GLU A 95 -9.31 -4.90 -11.22
C GLU A 95 -9.46 -3.62 -10.38
N SER A 96 -10.68 -3.30 -9.96
CA SER A 96 -10.97 -2.16 -9.10
C SER A 96 -10.52 -2.38 -7.65
N PHE A 97 -9.46 -1.67 -7.26
CA PHE A 97 -9.10 -1.44 -5.84
C PHE A 97 -10.08 -0.50 -5.11
N GLU A 98 -11.21 -0.15 -5.74
CA GLU A 98 -12.34 0.56 -5.16
C GLU A 98 -13.42 -0.40 -4.63
N GLY A 99 -13.29 -1.71 -4.89
CA GLY A 99 -14.22 -2.72 -4.39
C GLY A 99 -14.20 -2.91 -2.87
N GLU A 100 -15.36 -3.23 -2.32
CA GLU A 100 -15.58 -3.54 -0.91
C GLU A 100 -14.76 -4.78 -0.51
N GLY A 101 -13.71 -4.61 0.31
CA GLY A 101 -13.10 -5.76 1.00
C GLY A 101 -11.56 -5.83 1.08
N TRP A 102 -10.82 -4.93 0.43
CA TRP A 102 -9.34 -5.08 0.34
C TRP A 102 -8.50 -4.05 1.10
N ARG A 103 -9.09 -3.22 1.96
CA ARG A 103 -8.30 -2.27 2.77
C ARG A 103 -8.27 -2.69 4.22
N MET A 104 -7.06 -3.01 4.72
CA MET A 104 -6.81 -2.97 6.15
C MET A 104 -6.99 -1.53 6.62
N VAL A 105 -8.01 -1.31 7.46
CA VAL A 105 -8.28 -0.02 8.07
C VAL A 105 -7.53 0.08 9.39
N ASN A 106 -6.78 1.16 9.57
CA ASN A 106 -6.24 1.51 10.88
C ASN A 106 -7.35 2.07 11.79
N LYS A 107 -7.05 2.31 13.06
CA LYS A 107 -8.04 2.79 14.04
C LYS A 107 -8.77 4.07 13.59
N GLN A 108 -8.05 5.06 13.05
CA GLN A 108 -8.66 6.31 12.61
C GLN A 108 -9.56 6.11 11.38
N GLN A 109 -9.20 5.18 10.49
CA GLN A 109 -10.00 4.84 9.33
C GLN A 109 -11.27 4.09 9.73
N ALA A 110 -11.19 3.18 10.70
CA ALA A 110 -12.35 2.52 11.28
C ALA A 110 -13.29 3.55 11.93
N ASP A 111 -12.75 4.45 12.76
CA ASP A 111 -13.54 5.52 13.40
C ASP A 111 -14.26 6.40 12.36
N LEU A 112 -13.59 6.72 11.23
CA LEU A 112 -14.21 7.48 10.15
C LEU A 112 -15.35 6.71 9.47
N LEU A 113 -15.17 5.41 9.23
CA LEU A 113 -16.20 4.57 8.61
C LEU A 113 -17.42 4.43 9.52
N ASP A 114 -17.21 4.16 10.80
CA ASP A 114 -18.28 4.06 11.79
C ASP A 114 -19.10 5.36 11.85
N LEU A 115 -18.42 6.51 11.84
CA LEU A 115 -19.07 7.83 11.79
C LEU A 115 -19.76 8.08 10.44
N PHE A 116 -19.19 7.61 9.33
CA PHE A 116 -19.75 7.80 8.00
C PHE A 116 -21.06 7.03 7.83
N ASP A 117 -21.12 5.79 8.32
CA ASP A 117 -22.27 4.89 8.13
C ASP A 117 -23.54 5.39 8.83
N ILE A 118 -23.39 6.08 9.97
CA ILE A 118 -24.52 6.64 10.72
C ILE A 118 -25.05 7.98 10.17
N LEU A 119 -24.34 8.60 9.22
CA LEU A 119 -24.75 9.91 8.67
C LEU A 119 -25.92 9.77 7.68
N PRO A 120 -26.81 10.77 7.60
CA PRO A 120 -27.75 10.88 6.49
C PRO A 120 -27.03 11.03 5.15
N GLU A 121 -27.63 10.54 4.06
CA GLU A 121 -27.04 10.59 2.71
C GLU A 121 -26.63 12.01 2.26
N SER A 122 -27.41 13.03 2.64
CA SER A 122 -27.05 14.42 2.36
C SER A 122 -25.76 14.87 3.05
N GLU A 123 -25.50 14.37 4.26
CA GLU A 123 -24.31 14.70 5.04
C GLU A 123 -23.10 13.87 4.59
N LYS A 124 -23.31 12.60 4.21
CA LYS A 124 -22.29 11.77 3.56
C LYS A 124 -21.73 12.46 2.31
N ALA A 125 -22.61 12.95 1.43
CA ALA A 125 -22.21 13.66 0.21
C ALA A 125 -21.39 14.93 0.52
N LYS A 126 -21.83 15.74 1.48
CA LYS A 126 -21.10 16.95 1.92
C LYS A 126 -19.73 16.61 2.51
N LEU A 127 -19.65 15.57 3.34
CA LEU A 127 -18.41 15.12 3.94
C LEU A 127 -17.41 14.67 2.88
N ILE A 128 -17.86 13.89 1.89
CA ILE A 128 -17.02 13.47 0.75
C ILE A 128 -16.48 14.68 -0.01
N GLU A 129 -17.34 15.63 -0.39
CA GLU A 129 -16.91 16.83 -1.12
C GLU A 129 -15.91 17.67 -0.33
N ARG A 130 -16.13 17.83 0.97
CA ARG A 130 -15.17 18.51 1.86
C ARG A 130 -13.82 17.80 1.89
N LEU A 131 -13.80 16.47 2.02
CA LEU A 131 -12.55 15.69 2.05
C LEU A 131 -11.81 15.77 0.71
N LYS A 132 -12.53 15.74 -0.41
CA LYS A 132 -11.94 15.94 -1.76
C LYS A 132 -11.27 17.31 -1.87
N GLY A 133 -11.99 18.38 -1.51
CA GLY A 133 -11.46 19.74 -1.57
C GLY A 133 -10.22 19.93 -0.68
N GLN A 134 -10.22 19.37 0.53
CA GLN A 134 -9.03 19.37 1.38
C GLN A 134 -7.85 18.65 0.73
N ASN A 135 -8.07 17.49 0.12
CA ASN A 135 -7.00 16.72 -0.51
C ASN A 135 -6.40 17.44 -1.74
N GLU A 136 -7.22 18.14 -2.53
CA GLU A 136 -6.76 19.00 -3.62
C GLU A 136 -5.89 20.15 -3.12
N LEU A 137 -6.34 20.87 -2.08
CA LEU A 137 -5.56 21.95 -1.46
C LEU A 137 -4.19 21.46 -0.97
N TYR A 138 -4.13 20.30 -0.31
CA TYR A 138 -2.86 19.72 0.12
C TYR A 138 -1.97 19.29 -1.04
N LYS A 139 -2.56 18.82 -2.15
CA LYS A 139 -1.82 18.45 -3.35
C LYS A 139 -1.15 19.68 -3.98
N GLU A 140 -1.91 20.75 -4.17
CA GLU A 140 -1.39 22.02 -4.70
C GLU A 140 -0.30 22.63 -3.80
N ALA A 141 -0.54 22.67 -2.49
CA ALA A 141 0.43 23.16 -1.53
C ALA A 141 1.76 22.37 -1.59
N PHE A 142 1.67 21.04 -1.71
CA PHE A 142 2.83 20.18 -1.83
C PHE A 142 3.58 20.40 -3.16
N GLU A 143 2.87 20.52 -4.29
CA GLU A 143 3.48 20.81 -5.59
C GLU A 143 4.20 22.17 -5.59
N ASN A 144 3.58 23.19 -5.00
CA ASN A 144 4.18 24.51 -4.84
C ASN A 144 5.44 24.48 -3.97
N MET A 145 5.42 23.72 -2.86
CA MET A 145 6.59 23.53 -2.00
C MET A 145 7.75 22.85 -2.75
N LEU A 146 7.47 21.81 -3.55
CA LEU A 146 8.48 21.14 -4.36
C LEU A 146 9.06 22.05 -5.45
N ALA A 147 8.22 22.86 -6.09
CA ALA A 147 8.66 23.84 -7.08
C ALA A 147 9.57 24.91 -6.45
N ALA A 148 9.26 25.36 -5.24
CA ALA A 148 10.09 26.30 -4.48
C ALA A 148 11.46 25.70 -4.10
N GLN A 149 11.51 24.44 -3.65
CA GLN A 149 12.78 23.76 -3.35
C GLN A 149 13.66 23.56 -4.59
N LYS A 150 13.06 23.28 -5.76
CA LYS A 150 13.81 23.19 -7.03
C LYS A 150 14.37 24.55 -7.47
N ARG A 151 13.65 25.64 -7.21
CA ARG A 151 14.12 27.00 -7.50
C ARG A 151 15.27 27.43 -6.59
N MET A 152 15.30 26.99 -5.33
CA MET A 152 16.39 27.30 -4.39
C MET A 152 17.68 26.48 -4.61
N LYS A 153 17.62 25.36 -5.35
CA LYS A 153 18.77 24.50 -5.67
C LYS A 153 19.41 24.82 -7.03
N LYS A 154 18.94 25.86 -7.73
CA LYS A 154 19.41 26.28 -9.04
C LYS A 154 20.07 27.65 -8.92
#